data_AF-A0A522X2Q7-F1
#
_entry.id   AF-A0A522X2Q7-F1
#
_cell.length_a   1.000
_cell.length_b   1.000
_cell.length_c   1.000
_cell.angle_alpha   90.00
_cell.angle_beta   90.00
_cell.angle_gamma   90.00
#
_symmetry.space_group_name_H-M   'P 1'
#
loop_
_entity.id
_entity.type
_entity.pdbx_description
1 polymer ?
#
loop_
_entity_poly.entity_id
_entity_poly.type
_entity_poly.pdbx_seq_one_letter_code
_entity_poly.pdbx_strand_id
1 'polypeptide(L)'
;MKKTLYSVGLAAALIPCAAQAAPTYLIDSAASYVDALVPVWTSQPSYFVGISDPTQPLPPPTFDWALSWTTQRFSLSGSFTLGEEVSPFVPMVSHLNLSNVAVQTNTPAYTGFFLPSFVTRTGVAVERSEWVGWSDPFYGNSFICGCMMLGPWFEYQGSFDGTTFDLVGSQVNVSTPMMSMFLGIPEQPQLTDADLAASAGIFSFSLRASAAAPEPAPLALIIIGLAGLAALRRSSRDAYGAN
;
A
#
# COMPACT_ATOMS: atom_id res chain seq x y z
N MET A 1 70.10 14.71 22.42
CA MET A 1 69.36 13.55 21.87
C MET A 1 68.01 14.04 21.36
N LYS A 2 67.82 14.10 20.04
CA LYS A 2 66.61 14.61 19.37
C LYS A 2 65.58 13.47 19.27
N LYS A 3 64.40 13.62 19.86
CA LYS A 3 63.30 12.66 19.75
C LYS A 3 62.32 13.08 18.65
N THR A 4 62.26 12.19 17.67
CA THR A 4 61.21 11.84 16.69
C THR A 4 59.84 12.51 16.87
N LEU A 5 59.42 13.27 15.86
CA LEU A 5 58.05 13.78 15.67
C LEU A 5 57.73 13.65 14.17
N TYR A 6 57.24 12.48 13.74
CA TYR A 6 56.60 12.32 12.42
C TYR A 6 55.67 11.12 12.45
N SER A 7 54.38 11.38 12.71
CA SER A 7 53.26 10.53 12.26
C SER A 7 51.92 11.15 12.67
N VAL A 8 51.58 12.29 12.07
CA VAL A 8 50.18 12.74 11.96
C VAL A 8 49.93 13.00 10.49
N GLY A 9 49.43 12.00 9.78
CA GLY A 9 49.16 12.16 8.36
C GLY A 9 48.82 10.84 7.69
N LEU A 10 47.60 10.34 7.94
CA LEU A 10 46.71 9.70 6.97
C LEU A 10 45.53 9.06 7.72
N ALA A 11 44.44 9.79 7.91
CA ALA A 11 43.16 9.20 8.30
C ALA A 11 41.97 10.06 7.84
N ALA A 12 42.10 10.73 6.69
CA ALA A 12 41.09 11.65 6.18
C ALA A 12 40.57 11.29 4.77
N ALA A 13 40.73 10.05 4.33
CA ALA A 13 40.37 9.66 2.96
C ALA A 13 39.61 8.34 2.88
N LEU A 14 38.62 8.13 3.76
CA LEU A 14 37.55 7.14 3.56
C LEU A 14 36.29 7.70 4.22
N ILE A 15 35.72 8.77 3.66
CA ILE A 15 34.29 9.03 3.85
C ILE A 15 33.61 8.09 2.86
N PRO A 16 33.01 6.96 3.29
CA PRO A 16 32.15 6.23 2.39
C PRO A 16 31.08 7.21 1.93
N CYS A 17 30.98 7.39 0.61
CA CYS A 17 29.81 8.01 0.01
C CYS A 17 28.63 7.13 0.45
N ALA A 18 27.94 7.56 1.51
CA ALA A 18 26.76 6.87 1.98
C ALA A 18 25.75 7.03 0.84
N ALA A 19 25.56 5.95 0.08
CA ALA A 19 24.44 5.87 -0.85
C ALA A 19 23.21 6.25 -0.04
N GLN A 20 22.61 7.40 -0.36
CA GLN A 20 21.47 7.91 0.36
C GLN A 20 20.33 6.93 0.07
N ALA A 21 20.05 6.07 1.04
CA ALA A 21 18.93 5.15 0.94
C ALA A 21 17.66 5.97 0.70
N ALA A 22 16.83 5.51 -0.23
CA ALA A 22 15.56 6.16 -0.51
C ALA A 22 14.73 6.24 0.79
N PRO A 23 14.04 7.37 1.04
CA PRO A 23 13.32 7.58 2.29
C PRO A 23 12.21 6.55 2.47
N THR A 24 12.11 6.02 3.69
CA THR A 24 11.00 5.18 4.13
C THR A 24 9.84 6.06 4.55
N TYR A 25 8.63 5.72 4.11
CA TYR A 25 7.37 6.35 4.46
C TYR A 25 6.56 5.41 5.35
N LEU A 26 6.02 5.96 6.44
CA LEU A 26 5.12 5.25 7.35
C LEU A 26 3.68 5.60 7.00
N ILE A 27 2.84 4.58 6.87
CA ILE A 27 1.42 4.71 6.57
C ILE A 27 0.68 5.13 7.84
N ASP A 28 -0.04 6.25 7.78
CA ASP A 28 -0.91 6.71 8.86
C ASP A 28 -2.21 5.89 8.86
N SER A 29 -2.33 5.00 9.84
CA SER A 29 -3.50 4.11 9.97
C SER A 29 -4.79 4.82 10.37
N ALA A 30 -4.73 6.07 10.84
CA ALA A 30 -5.92 6.87 11.13
C ALA A 30 -6.52 7.51 9.87
N ALA A 31 -5.69 7.74 8.84
CA ALA A 31 -6.08 8.37 7.58
C ALA A 31 -6.10 7.41 6.38
N SER A 32 -5.60 6.18 6.56
CA SER A 32 -5.46 5.19 5.49
C SER A 32 -6.40 4.00 5.66
N TYR A 33 -7.03 3.58 4.56
CA TYR A 33 -7.98 2.48 4.55
C TYR A 33 -8.10 1.85 3.16
N VAL A 34 -8.66 0.64 3.13
CA VAL A 34 -9.09 -0.06 1.92
C VAL A 34 -10.58 -0.34 2.03
N ASP A 35 -11.36 0.08 1.05
CA ASP A 35 -12.76 -0.30 0.89
C ASP A 35 -12.84 -1.44 -0.13
N ALA A 36 -13.35 -2.61 0.29
CA ALA A 36 -13.46 -3.79 -0.56
C ALA A 36 -14.84 -4.43 -0.45
N LEU A 37 -15.23 -5.18 -1.48
CA LEU A 37 -16.49 -5.92 -1.49
C LEU A 37 -16.39 -7.18 -0.63
N VAL A 38 -17.36 -7.33 0.28
CA VAL A 38 -17.52 -8.48 1.15
C VAL A 38 -18.84 -9.19 0.82
N PRO A 39 -18.80 -10.51 0.56
CA PRO A 39 -19.99 -11.27 0.25
C PRO A 39 -20.86 -11.42 1.49
N VAL A 40 -22.15 -11.20 1.34
CA VAL A 40 -23.16 -11.39 2.39
C VAL A 40 -24.33 -12.17 1.81
N TRP A 41 -24.57 -13.34 2.39
CA TRP A 41 -25.77 -14.11 2.13
C TRP A 41 -26.96 -13.46 2.82
N THR A 42 -27.97 -13.11 2.03
CA THR A 42 -29.25 -12.63 2.54
C THR A 42 -30.31 -13.69 2.28
N SER A 43 -31.03 -14.10 3.33
CA SER A 43 -32.21 -14.95 3.18
C SER A 43 -33.44 -14.11 2.97
N GLN A 44 -34.32 -14.59 2.10
CA GLN A 44 -35.66 -14.04 1.94
C GLN A 44 -36.69 -15.17 1.88
N PRO A 45 -37.93 -14.94 2.34
CA PRO A 45 -39.01 -15.87 2.10
C PRO A 45 -39.13 -16.12 0.60
N SER A 46 -39.11 -17.39 0.20
CA SER A 46 -39.29 -17.74 -1.20
C SER A 46 -40.75 -17.49 -1.58
N TYR A 47 -40.95 -16.57 -2.52
CA TYR A 47 -42.25 -16.39 -3.17
C TYR A 47 -42.30 -17.27 -4.41
N PHE A 48 -42.16 -18.58 -4.22
CA PHE A 48 -42.63 -19.49 -5.25
C PHE A 48 -44.15 -19.39 -5.27
N VAL A 49 -44.68 -18.54 -6.15
CA VAL A 49 -46.06 -18.64 -6.61
C VAL A 49 -46.13 -19.89 -7.47
N GLY A 50 -46.10 -21.05 -6.81
CA GLY A 50 -46.52 -22.28 -7.46
C GLY A 50 -47.95 -22.03 -7.95
N ILE A 51 -48.18 -22.32 -9.24
CA ILE A 51 -49.53 -22.63 -9.74
C ILE A 51 -49.97 -23.83 -8.92
N SER A 52 -50.51 -23.58 -7.73
CA SER A 52 -50.85 -24.61 -6.76
C SER A 52 -52.26 -25.04 -7.13
N ASP A 53 -52.38 -26.31 -7.50
CA ASP A 53 -53.65 -27.01 -7.45
C ASP A 53 -54.27 -26.74 -6.07
N PRO A 54 -55.47 -26.13 -5.99
CA PRO A 54 -56.08 -25.71 -4.72
C PRO A 54 -56.45 -26.89 -3.81
N THR A 55 -56.31 -28.12 -4.30
CA THR A 55 -56.54 -29.35 -3.53
C THR A 55 -55.29 -29.87 -2.81
N GLN A 56 -54.11 -29.33 -3.09
CA GLN A 56 -52.87 -29.75 -2.42
C GLN A 56 -52.53 -28.84 -1.23
N PRO A 57 -52.02 -29.41 -0.12
CA PRO A 57 -51.49 -28.61 0.97
C PRO A 57 -50.35 -27.73 0.46
N LEU A 58 -50.32 -26.47 0.92
CA LEU A 58 -49.24 -25.54 0.58
C LEU A 58 -47.89 -26.18 0.98
N PRO A 59 -46.87 -26.12 0.11
CA PRO A 59 -45.54 -26.55 0.49
C PRO A 59 -45.08 -25.74 1.72
N PRO A 60 -44.25 -26.33 2.60
CA PRO A 60 -43.67 -25.59 3.72
C PRO A 60 -42.92 -24.36 3.20
N PRO A 61 -42.86 -23.25 3.97
CA PRO A 61 -42.17 -22.06 3.54
C PRO A 61 -40.71 -22.39 3.20
N THR A 62 -40.34 -22.16 1.95
CA THR A 62 -38.96 -22.28 1.49
C THR A 62 -38.25 -20.95 1.67
N PHE A 63 -36.94 -21.01 1.89
CA PHE A 63 -36.07 -19.84 1.93
C PHE A 63 -35.24 -19.81 0.65
N ASP A 64 -35.06 -18.61 0.11
CA ASP A 64 -34.12 -18.37 -0.97
C ASP A 64 -32.93 -17.58 -0.41
N TRP A 65 -31.74 -17.95 -0.86
CA TRP A 65 -30.50 -17.27 -0.50
C TRP A 65 -29.98 -16.50 -1.69
N ALA A 66 -29.75 -15.21 -1.49
CA ALA A 66 -29.13 -14.33 -2.48
C ALA A 66 -27.76 -13.88 -1.99
N LEU A 67 -26.74 -14.06 -2.83
CA LEU A 67 -25.41 -13.51 -2.57
C LEU A 67 -25.41 -12.04 -2.96
N SER A 68 -25.22 -11.17 -1.98
CA SER A 68 -25.04 -9.73 -2.17
C SER A 68 -23.63 -9.32 -1.81
N TRP A 69 -23.18 -8.19 -2.33
CA TRP A 69 -21.85 -7.64 -2.05
C TRP A 69 -22.00 -6.31 -1.34
N THR A 70 -21.34 -6.20 -0.20
CA THR A 70 -21.36 -4.98 0.62
C THR A 70 -19.96 -4.41 0.69
N THR A 71 -19.83 -3.10 0.53
CA THR A 71 -18.54 -2.44 0.72
C THR A 71 -18.23 -2.37 2.22
N GLN A 72 -17.08 -2.90 2.62
CA GLN A 72 -16.56 -2.78 3.97
C GLN A 72 -15.21 -2.08 3.95
N ARG A 73 -14.96 -1.31 5.02
CA ARG A 73 -13.72 -0.57 5.22
C ARG A 73 -12.77 -1.34 6.14
N PHE A 74 -11.53 -1.45 5.69
CA PHE A 74 -10.43 -2.14 6.37
C PHE A 74 -9.31 -1.15 6.65
N SER A 75 -8.68 -1.26 7.83
CA SER A 75 -7.55 -0.39 8.17
C SER A 75 -6.35 -0.71 7.29
N LEU A 76 -5.59 0.33 6.95
CA LEU A 76 -4.35 0.20 6.18
C LEU A 76 -3.19 0.80 7.00
N SER A 77 -2.13 0.04 7.21
CA SER A 77 -0.93 0.50 7.92
C SER A 77 0.33 -0.15 7.32
N GLY A 78 1.50 0.22 7.85
CA GLY A 78 2.78 -0.33 7.42
C GLY A 78 3.71 0.72 6.86
N SER A 79 4.55 0.34 5.91
CA SER A 79 5.57 1.22 5.34
C SER A 79 5.97 0.84 3.92
N PHE A 80 6.57 1.79 3.22
CA PHE A 80 7.22 1.56 1.93
C PHE A 80 8.38 2.53 1.75
N THR A 81 9.28 2.23 0.82
CA THR A 81 10.35 3.14 0.38
C THR A 81 9.92 3.83 -0.91
N LEU A 82 10.15 5.14 -1.00
CA LEU A 82 9.82 5.92 -2.19
C LEU A 82 11.09 6.36 -2.91
N GLY A 83 11.34 5.79 -4.09
CA GLY A 83 12.37 6.25 -5.02
C GLY A 83 11.79 7.23 -6.03
N GLU A 84 12.58 8.19 -6.50
CA GLU A 84 12.17 9.14 -7.54
C GLU A 84 13.08 8.98 -8.76
N GLU A 85 12.47 8.78 -9.92
CA GLU A 85 13.14 8.79 -11.22
C GLU A 85 12.63 9.99 -12.01
N VAL A 86 13.51 10.91 -12.41
CA VAL A 86 13.11 12.08 -13.21
C VAL A 86 13.04 11.68 -14.67
N SER A 87 11.99 12.12 -15.36
CA SER A 87 11.85 11.86 -16.79
C SER A 87 13.02 12.46 -17.58
N PRO A 88 13.67 11.69 -18.47
CA PRO A 88 14.69 12.24 -19.37
C PRO A 88 14.08 13.07 -20.51
N PHE A 89 12.76 13.03 -20.71
CA PHE A 89 12.05 13.70 -21.81
C PHE A 89 11.28 14.94 -21.35
N VAL A 90 10.70 14.91 -20.14
CA VAL A 90 9.88 15.97 -19.56
C VAL A 90 10.37 16.28 -18.15
N PRO A 91 11.31 17.22 -17.95
CA PRO A 91 12.02 17.41 -16.67
C PRO A 91 11.15 17.76 -15.45
N MET A 92 9.89 18.16 -15.66
CA MET A 92 8.92 18.46 -14.60
C MET A 92 8.09 17.24 -14.18
N VAL A 93 8.33 16.09 -14.81
CA VAL A 93 7.64 14.83 -14.57
C VAL A 93 8.61 13.83 -13.97
N SER A 94 8.17 13.07 -12.97
CA SER A 94 8.93 11.97 -12.38
C SER A 94 8.06 10.74 -12.15
N HIS A 95 8.68 9.57 -12.09
CA HIS A 95 8.07 8.37 -11.53
C HIS A 95 8.45 8.26 -10.07
N LEU A 96 7.44 8.12 -9.22
CA LEU A 96 7.63 7.77 -7.81
C LEU A 96 7.47 6.26 -7.69
N ASN A 97 8.59 5.56 -7.47
CA ASN A 97 8.67 4.12 -7.38
C ASN A 97 8.49 3.68 -5.92
N LEU A 98 7.47 2.87 -5.66
CA LEU A 98 7.21 2.27 -4.36
C LEU A 98 7.93 0.92 -4.28
N SER A 99 8.80 0.77 -3.28
CA SER A 99 9.60 -0.43 -3.07
C SER A 99 9.63 -0.82 -1.59
N ASN A 100 10.13 -2.01 -1.27
CA ASN A 100 10.14 -2.55 0.11
C ASN A 100 8.78 -2.40 0.81
N VAL A 101 7.70 -2.66 0.07
CA VAL A 101 6.33 -2.46 0.53
C VAL A 101 6.01 -3.51 1.60
N ALA A 102 5.80 -3.03 2.83
CA ALA A 102 5.43 -3.81 4.00
C ALA A 102 4.08 -3.29 4.51
N VAL A 103 3.01 -3.67 3.83
CA VAL A 103 1.64 -3.25 4.14
C VAL A 103 0.98 -4.25 5.07
N GLN A 104 0.23 -3.73 6.03
CA GLN A 104 -0.65 -4.50 6.90
C GLN A 104 -2.08 -4.04 6.70
N THR A 105 -2.96 -4.99 6.44
CA THR A 105 -4.39 -4.76 6.35
C THR A 105 -5.14 -6.01 6.81
N ASN A 106 -6.36 -5.81 7.29
CA ASN A 106 -7.28 -6.88 7.67
C ASN A 106 -8.31 -7.19 6.57
N THR A 107 -8.07 -6.75 5.32
CA THR A 107 -8.89 -7.18 4.19
C THR A 107 -8.83 -8.70 4.04
N PRO A 108 -9.93 -9.36 3.64
CA PRO A 108 -9.89 -10.76 3.25
C PRO A 108 -8.88 -11.02 2.13
N ALA A 109 -8.18 -12.16 2.16
CA ALA A 109 -7.12 -12.45 1.19
C ALA A 109 -7.59 -12.46 -0.28
N TYR A 110 -8.86 -12.82 -0.52
CA TYR A 110 -9.44 -12.86 -1.87
C TYR A 110 -9.58 -11.48 -2.52
N THR A 111 -9.52 -10.38 -1.77
CA THR A 111 -9.62 -9.02 -2.34
C THR A 111 -8.45 -8.72 -3.26
N GLY A 112 -7.31 -9.37 -3.05
CA GLY A 112 -6.12 -9.20 -3.86
C GLY A 112 -5.57 -7.77 -3.82
N PHE A 113 -5.73 -7.07 -2.70
CA PHE A 113 -5.25 -5.69 -2.55
C PHE A 113 -3.72 -5.60 -2.62
N PHE A 114 -3.22 -4.64 -3.40
CA PHE A 114 -1.82 -4.23 -3.43
C PHE A 114 -1.69 -2.74 -3.76
N LEU A 115 -0.60 -2.13 -3.30
CA LEU A 115 -0.25 -0.75 -3.69
C LEU A 115 0.36 -0.72 -5.09
N PRO A 116 0.23 0.39 -5.84
CA PRO A 116 0.90 0.54 -7.12
C PRO A 116 2.42 0.47 -6.94
N SER A 117 3.11 -0.15 -7.91
CA SER A 117 4.58 -0.18 -7.93
C SER A 117 5.21 1.17 -8.25
N PHE A 118 4.50 2.02 -9.00
CA PHE A 118 4.90 3.39 -9.27
C PHE A 118 3.70 4.27 -9.57
N VAL A 119 3.89 5.58 -9.51
CA VAL A 119 2.91 6.60 -9.93
C VAL A 119 3.65 7.74 -10.61
N THR A 120 3.00 8.44 -11.54
CA THR A 120 3.62 9.58 -12.23
C THR A 120 3.32 10.86 -11.46
N ARG A 121 4.34 11.67 -11.22
CA ARG A 121 4.25 12.95 -10.53
C ARG A 121 4.49 14.08 -11.51
N THR A 122 3.65 15.11 -11.45
CA THR A 122 3.86 16.40 -12.12
C THR A 122 3.72 17.53 -11.11
N GLY A 123 4.83 18.18 -10.75
CA GLY A 123 4.82 19.17 -9.66
C GLY A 123 4.53 18.52 -8.31
N VAL A 124 3.38 18.81 -7.69
CA VAL A 124 2.93 18.14 -6.45
C VAL A 124 1.84 17.10 -6.70
N ALA A 125 1.23 17.09 -7.89
CA ALA A 125 0.17 16.15 -8.23
C ALA A 125 0.79 14.79 -8.58
N VAL A 126 0.10 13.73 -8.18
CA VAL A 126 0.47 12.35 -8.46
C VAL A 126 -0.72 11.66 -9.12
N GLU A 127 -0.50 11.05 -10.27
CA GLU A 127 -1.53 10.42 -11.08
C GLU A 127 -0.98 9.16 -11.77
N ARG A 128 -1.83 8.15 -11.91
CA ARG A 128 -1.60 7.05 -12.84
C ARG A 128 -2.94 6.43 -13.20
N SER A 129 -3.14 6.17 -14.47
CA SER A 129 -4.28 5.42 -14.96
C SER A 129 -3.75 4.34 -15.89
N GLU A 130 -4.35 3.15 -15.88
CA GLU A 130 -3.98 2.07 -16.81
C GLU A 130 -5.07 1.84 -17.86
N TRP A 131 -5.84 2.87 -18.17
CA TRP A 131 -6.88 2.77 -19.17
C TRP A 131 -6.32 2.53 -20.58
N VAL A 132 -7.16 1.97 -21.45
CA VAL A 132 -6.86 1.83 -22.88
C VAL A 132 -6.56 3.23 -23.45
N GLY A 133 -5.29 3.48 -23.79
CA GLY A 133 -4.88 4.79 -24.31
C GLY A 133 -4.23 5.72 -23.28
N TRP A 134 -3.82 5.22 -22.10
CA TRP A 134 -3.13 6.07 -21.13
C TRP A 134 -1.87 6.70 -21.75
N SER A 135 -1.76 8.02 -21.57
CA SER A 135 -0.58 8.80 -21.87
C SER A 135 0.21 8.98 -20.58
N ASP A 136 1.35 8.29 -20.46
CA ASP A 136 2.32 8.61 -19.42
C ASP A 136 3.10 9.86 -19.83
N PRO A 137 2.93 11.02 -19.17
CA PRO A 137 3.72 12.19 -19.51
C PRO A 137 5.22 11.98 -19.26
N PHE A 138 5.60 10.95 -18.50
CA PHE A 138 7.00 10.59 -18.25
C PHE A 138 7.78 10.30 -19.54
N TYR A 139 7.17 9.73 -20.57
CA TYR A 139 7.87 9.40 -21.82
C TYR A 139 7.79 10.51 -22.89
N GLY A 140 7.23 11.68 -22.56
CA GLY A 140 7.16 12.82 -23.47
C GLY A 140 6.24 12.66 -24.69
N ASN A 141 5.51 11.56 -24.82
CA ASN A 141 4.54 11.36 -25.91
C ASN A 141 3.22 10.76 -25.41
N SER A 142 2.15 11.14 -26.11
CA SER A 142 0.76 10.88 -25.75
C SER A 142 0.22 9.67 -26.52
N PHE A 143 -0.46 8.79 -25.77
CA PHE A 143 -1.23 7.64 -26.26
C PHE A 143 -0.43 6.37 -26.54
N ILE A 144 -0.22 5.57 -25.49
CA ILE A 144 0.03 4.13 -25.68
C ILE A 144 -1.34 3.50 -25.93
N CYS A 145 -1.68 3.16 -27.19
CA CYS A 145 -2.92 2.45 -27.47
C CYS A 145 -2.86 1.05 -26.86
N GLY A 146 -3.34 0.91 -25.62
CA GLY A 146 -3.52 -0.37 -24.94
C GLY A 146 -4.76 -1.09 -25.44
N CYS A 147 -5.00 -1.12 -26.76
CA CYS A 147 -6.30 -1.42 -27.37
C CYS A 147 -6.85 -2.85 -27.07
N MET A 148 -6.15 -3.67 -26.28
CA MET A 148 -6.59 -5.00 -25.83
C MET A 148 -6.09 -5.37 -24.42
N MET A 149 -6.00 -4.44 -23.47
CA MET A 149 -5.69 -4.83 -22.07
C MET A 149 -6.90 -5.54 -21.45
N LEU A 150 -6.87 -6.87 -21.48
CA LEU A 150 -7.72 -7.74 -20.68
C LEU A 150 -7.14 -7.76 -19.26
N GLY A 151 -7.72 -6.97 -18.36
CA GLY A 151 -7.24 -6.88 -16.99
C GLY A 151 -8.03 -5.88 -16.15
N PRO A 152 -7.77 -5.85 -14.84
CA PRO A 152 -8.33 -4.84 -13.95
C PRO A 152 -7.85 -3.44 -14.35
N TRP A 153 -8.72 -2.45 -14.15
CA TRP A 153 -8.45 -1.06 -14.46
C TRP A 153 -8.03 -0.36 -13.18
N PHE A 154 -6.98 0.44 -13.28
CA PHE A 154 -6.45 1.20 -12.17
C PHE A 154 -6.58 2.68 -12.43
N GLU A 155 -7.00 3.40 -11.40
CA GLU A 155 -7.01 4.85 -11.37
C GLU A 155 -6.48 5.30 -10.02
N TYR A 156 -5.46 6.16 -10.07
CA TYR A 156 -4.79 6.70 -8.90
C TYR A 156 -4.64 8.20 -9.06
N GLN A 157 -4.93 8.93 -7.98
CA GLN A 157 -4.80 10.37 -7.90
C GLN A 157 -4.37 10.78 -6.49
N GLY A 158 -3.58 11.84 -6.38
CA GLY A 158 -3.11 12.28 -5.08
C GLY A 158 -2.04 13.36 -5.17
N SER A 159 -1.21 13.42 -4.14
CA SER A 159 -0.16 14.43 -4.04
C SER A 159 1.09 13.94 -3.32
N PHE A 160 2.22 14.52 -3.71
CA PHE A 160 3.50 14.33 -3.07
C PHE A 160 4.28 15.64 -2.98
N ASP A 161 4.60 16.04 -1.75
CA ASP A 161 5.34 17.29 -1.46
C ASP A 161 6.80 17.06 -1.03
N GLY A 162 7.28 15.81 -1.04
CA GLY A 162 8.60 15.42 -0.54
C GLY A 162 8.60 14.91 0.90
N THR A 163 7.55 15.17 1.67
CA THR A 163 7.41 14.75 3.08
C THR A 163 6.18 13.91 3.32
N THR A 164 5.09 14.22 2.63
CA THR A 164 3.80 13.55 2.71
C THR A 164 3.45 12.99 1.33
N PHE A 165 3.02 11.74 1.31
CA PHE A 165 2.50 11.04 0.15
C PHE A 165 1.03 10.70 0.42
N ASP A 166 0.14 11.34 -0.32
CA ASP A 166 -1.30 11.09 -0.31
C ASP A 166 -1.70 10.47 -1.63
N LEU A 167 -2.44 9.37 -1.58
CA LEU A 167 -2.90 8.65 -2.77
C LEU A 167 -4.28 8.07 -2.52
N VAL A 168 -5.24 8.42 -3.36
CA VAL A 168 -6.53 7.74 -3.46
C VAL A 168 -6.50 6.93 -4.75
N GLY A 169 -6.95 5.70 -4.67
CA GLY A 169 -7.00 4.85 -5.84
C GLY A 169 -8.14 3.87 -5.83
N SER A 170 -8.43 3.34 -7.01
CA SER A 170 -9.34 2.21 -7.16
C SER A 170 -8.85 1.25 -8.21
N GLN A 171 -9.08 -0.02 -7.94
CA GLN A 171 -9.01 -1.07 -8.93
C GLN A 171 -10.44 -1.52 -9.24
N VAL A 172 -10.85 -1.40 -10.49
CA VAL A 172 -12.18 -1.81 -10.96
C VAL A 172 -11.99 -2.94 -11.97
N ASN A 173 -12.64 -4.08 -11.71
CA ASN A 173 -12.71 -5.16 -12.67
C ASN A 173 -13.92 -4.94 -13.59
N VAL A 174 -13.79 -5.26 -14.89
CA VAL A 174 -14.87 -5.13 -15.88
C VAL A 174 -16.04 -6.07 -15.61
N SER A 175 -15.83 -7.10 -14.79
CA SER A 175 -16.87 -8.00 -14.33
C SER A 175 -17.43 -7.49 -13.00
N THR A 176 -18.63 -6.91 -13.02
CA THR A 176 -19.40 -6.71 -11.78
C THR A 176 -19.67 -8.08 -11.17
N PRO A 177 -19.45 -8.29 -9.87
CA PRO A 177 -19.65 -9.59 -9.28
C PRO A 177 -21.10 -10.03 -9.48
N MET A 178 -21.27 -11.23 -10.07
CA MET A 178 -22.60 -11.75 -10.36
C MET A 178 -23.33 -12.09 -9.06
N MET A 179 -24.63 -11.82 -9.03
CA MET A 179 -25.50 -12.30 -7.95
C MET A 179 -25.80 -13.77 -8.18
N SER A 180 -25.44 -14.62 -7.23
CA SER A 180 -25.85 -16.03 -7.20
C SER A 180 -27.11 -16.18 -6.34
N MET A 181 -28.04 -17.02 -6.80
CA MET A 181 -29.29 -17.29 -6.10
C MET A 181 -29.50 -18.79 -5.97
N PHE A 182 -29.72 -19.24 -4.74
CA PHE A 182 -30.09 -20.61 -4.42
C PHE A 182 -31.53 -20.66 -3.95
N LEU A 183 -32.33 -21.49 -4.61
CA LEU A 183 -33.77 -21.59 -4.38
C LEU A 183 -34.11 -22.83 -3.56
N GLY A 184 -34.99 -22.68 -2.58
CA GLY A 184 -35.53 -23.82 -1.85
C GLY A 184 -34.55 -24.53 -0.92
N ILE A 185 -33.47 -23.87 -0.51
CA ILE A 185 -32.47 -24.44 0.40
C ILE A 185 -32.64 -23.83 1.80
N PRO A 186 -32.88 -24.64 2.85
CA PRO A 186 -33.11 -24.13 4.20
C PRO A 186 -31.82 -23.61 4.87
N GLU A 187 -30.67 -24.16 4.48
CA GLU A 187 -29.37 -23.81 5.04
C GLU A 187 -28.65 -22.77 4.19
N GLN A 188 -27.91 -21.87 4.84
CA GLN A 188 -27.08 -20.89 4.14
C GLN A 188 -26.00 -21.61 3.30
N PRO A 189 -25.91 -21.34 1.99
CA PRO A 189 -24.85 -21.89 1.16
C PRO A 189 -23.46 -21.47 1.68
N GLN A 190 -22.48 -22.36 1.51
CA GLN A 190 -21.08 -22.01 1.75
C GLN A 190 -20.56 -21.15 0.58
N LEU A 191 -19.69 -20.18 0.88
CA LEU A 191 -18.98 -19.43 -0.16
C LEU A 191 -17.99 -20.36 -0.86
N THR A 192 -18.00 -20.32 -2.19
CA THR A 192 -17.03 -21.03 -3.02
C THR A 192 -15.95 -20.08 -3.52
N ASP A 193 -14.81 -20.62 -3.97
CA ASP A 193 -13.76 -19.81 -4.60
C ASP A 193 -14.28 -19.06 -5.85
N ALA A 194 -15.24 -19.64 -6.57
CA ALA A 194 -15.87 -19.01 -7.72
C ALA A 194 -16.71 -17.77 -7.34
N ASP A 195 -17.41 -17.83 -6.21
CA ASP A 195 -18.13 -16.67 -5.67
C ASP A 195 -17.14 -15.56 -5.30
N LEU A 196 -16.05 -15.90 -4.62
CA LEU A 196 -15.03 -14.94 -4.18
C LEU A 196 -14.28 -14.30 -5.35
N ALA A 197 -13.96 -15.09 -6.39
CA ALA A 197 -13.25 -14.63 -7.59
C ALA A 197 -13.99 -13.50 -8.32
N ALA A 198 -15.32 -13.42 -8.20
CA ALA A 198 -16.12 -12.38 -8.81
C ALA A 198 -15.84 -10.97 -8.24
N SER A 199 -15.30 -10.89 -7.02
CA SER A 199 -14.94 -9.64 -6.34
C SER A 199 -13.44 -9.37 -6.26
N ALA A 200 -12.63 -10.34 -6.69
CA ALA A 200 -11.19 -10.23 -6.63
C ALA A 200 -10.70 -9.04 -7.46
N GLY A 201 -9.88 -8.18 -6.84
CA GLY A 201 -9.37 -6.98 -7.49
C GLY A 201 -10.40 -5.86 -7.65
N ILE A 202 -11.51 -5.87 -6.90
CA ILE A 202 -12.45 -4.76 -6.81
C ILE A 202 -12.30 -4.10 -5.44
N PHE A 203 -11.57 -2.99 -5.41
CA PHE A 203 -11.35 -2.21 -4.19
C PHE A 203 -11.10 -0.74 -4.52
N SER A 204 -11.35 0.12 -3.54
CA SER A 204 -10.80 1.47 -3.49
C SER A 204 -9.97 1.63 -2.22
N PHE A 205 -9.06 2.59 -2.19
CA PHE A 205 -8.25 2.86 -1.02
C PHE A 205 -7.92 4.34 -0.90
N SER A 206 -7.63 4.73 0.33
CA SER A 206 -7.00 5.99 0.68
C SER A 206 -5.70 5.65 1.41
N LEU A 207 -4.61 6.22 0.96
CA LEU A 207 -3.28 6.05 1.53
C LEU A 207 -2.73 7.42 1.86
N ARG A 208 -2.40 7.63 3.13
CA ARG A 208 -1.61 8.77 3.59
C ARG A 208 -0.38 8.24 4.29
N ALA A 209 0.79 8.69 3.86
CA ALA A 209 2.05 8.31 4.45
C ALA A 209 2.97 9.51 4.60
N SER A 210 3.81 9.48 5.63
CA SER A 210 4.79 10.54 5.88
C SER A 210 6.19 9.95 6.01
N ALA A 211 7.20 10.69 5.56
CA ALA A 211 8.59 10.28 5.71
C ALA A 211 8.88 9.93 7.17
N ALA A 212 9.42 8.73 7.40
CA ALA A 212 9.92 8.33 8.69
C ALA A 212 11.02 9.30 9.12
N ALA A 213 11.04 9.69 10.39
CA ALA A 213 12.18 10.42 10.93
C ALA A 213 13.45 9.61 10.64
N PRO A 214 14.54 10.24 10.14
CA PRO A 214 15.78 9.52 9.89
C PRO A 214 16.20 8.83 11.19
N GLU A 215 16.36 7.51 11.16
CA GLU A 215 16.95 6.83 12.30
C GLU A 215 18.34 7.45 12.54
N PRO A 216 18.72 7.73 13.79
CA PRO A 216 20.05 8.24 14.07
C PRO A 216 21.05 7.26 13.50
N ALA A 217 21.86 7.71 12.54
CA ALA A 217 22.81 6.85 11.85
C ALA A 217 23.60 6.04 12.88
N PRO A 218 23.86 4.74 12.65
CA PRO A 218 24.62 3.91 13.60
C PRO A 218 25.95 4.54 14.00
N LEU A 219 26.59 5.28 13.09
CA LEU A 219 27.79 6.09 13.35
C LEU A 219 27.57 7.20 14.36
N ALA A 220 26.43 7.90 14.33
CA ALA A 220 26.09 8.91 15.32
C ALA A 220 25.93 8.28 16.72
N LEU A 221 25.30 7.10 16.80
CA LEU A 221 25.19 6.34 18.05
C LEU A 221 26.55 5.87 18.56
N ILE A 222 27.44 5.41 17.67
CA ILE A 222 28.81 5.01 18.03
C ILE A 222 29.63 6.22 18.52
N ILE A 223 29.53 7.38 17.86
CA ILE A 223 30.25 8.60 18.26
C ILE A 223 29.75 9.10 19.61
N ILE A 224 28.42 9.13 19.83
CA ILE A 224 27.84 9.51 21.13
C ILE A 224 28.27 8.53 22.22
N GLY A 225 28.24 7.23 21.94
CA GLY A 225 28.70 6.20 22.88
C GLY A 225 30.18 6.35 23.26
N LEU A 226 31.05 6.62 22.28
CA LEU A 226 32.48 6.84 22.52
C LEU A 226 32.76 8.16 23.26
N ALA A 227 32.02 9.22 22.97
CA ALA A 227 32.12 10.49 23.68
C ALA A 227 31.68 10.34 25.15
N GLY A 228 30.59 9.60 25.40
CA GLY A 228 30.14 9.27 26.76
C GLY A 228 31.16 8.46 27.55
N LEU A 229 31.77 7.44 26.94
CA LEU A 229 32.85 6.66 27.55
C LEU A 229 34.10 7.49 27.85
N ALA A 230 34.48 8.42 26.96
CA ALA A 230 35.61 9.32 27.17
C ALA A 230 35.36 10.32 28.32
N ALA A 231 34.13 10.82 28.46
CA ALA A 231 33.74 11.71 29.56
C ALA A 231 33.76 10.99 30.92
N LEU A 232 33.22 9.77 30.97
CA LEU A 232 33.27 8.93 32.19
C LEU A 232 34.71 8.62 32.61
N ARG A 233 35.60 8.33 31.66
CA ARG A 233 37.01 8.03 31.93
C ARG A 233 37.83 9.25 32.39
N ARG A 234 37.38 10.47 32.08
CA ARG A 234 37.97 11.71 32.63
C ARG A 234 37.51 11.92 34.08
N SER A 235 36.21 11.75 34.35
CA SER A 235 35.67 11.90 35.72
C SER A 235 36.27 10.92 36.73
N SER A 236 36.60 9.69 36.30
CA SER A 236 37.19 8.69 37.20
C SER A 236 38.68 8.91 37.48
N ARG A 237 39.41 9.57 36.55
CA ARG A 237 40.81 9.96 36.77
C ARG A 237 40.93 11.14 37.73
N ASP A 238 40.04 12.12 37.61
CA ASP A 238 40.00 13.26 38.50
C ASP A 238 39.61 12.84 39.94
N ALA A 239 38.81 11.78 40.09
CA ALA A 239 38.47 11.21 41.39
C ALA A 239 39.59 10.36 42.03
N TYR A 240 40.50 9.75 41.25
CA TYR A 240 41.58 8.89 41.77
C TYR A 240 42.92 9.61 41.97
N GLY A 241 43.11 10.80 41.40
CA GLY A 241 44.32 11.62 41.58
C GLY A 241 44.32 12.51 42.83
N ALA A 242 43.28 12.43 43.66
CA ALA A 242 43.07 13.29 44.83
C ALA A 242 43.37 12.61 46.19
N ASN A 243 44.02 11.43 46.19
CA ASN A 243 44.51 10.76 47.41
C ASN A 243 46.04 10.66 47.41
#